data_AF-A0A0F9A8G3-F1
#
_entry.id   AF-A0A0F9A8G3-F1
#
_cell.length_a   1.000
_cell.length_b   1.000
_cell.length_c   1.000
_cell.angle_alpha   90.00
_cell.angle_beta   90.00
_cell.angle_gamma   90.00
#
_symmetry.space_group_name_H-M   'P 1'
#
loop_
_entity.id
_entity.type
_entity.pdbx_description
1 polymer ?
#
loop_
_entity_poly.entity_id
_entity_poly.type
_entity_poly.pdbx_seq_one_letter_code
_entity_poly.pdbx_strand_id
1 'polypeptide(L)'
;QIAFTTNGIQRMRILASGLFVSVNLDLGAGNNLTNNTEKITLGADAVTGHSMGANDTHVTGALEVDGTTYLDGYTIVDNNLAVTGQLIGASPETLTPSGTTQTLDFDNGNAQILDLEAASGDVTVVFANAHGGGSYIIKIIQDSASSHNIIWPATVLHPGGVVPVISAGNNAVDIVTLFYDGTNFFMNIGQDFS
;
A
#
# COMPACT_ATOMS: atom_id res chain seq x y z
N GLN A 1 26.00 31.74 -36.86
CA GLN A 1 25.84 32.04 -35.42
C GLN A 1 24.95 33.26 -35.32
N ILE A 2 23.75 33.14 -34.72
CA ILE A 2 22.96 34.32 -34.38
C ILE A 2 23.44 34.74 -32.99
N ALA A 3 24.27 35.78 -32.93
CA ALA A 3 24.74 36.36 -31.67
C ALA A 3 23.90 37.61 -31.38
N PHE A 4 23.12 37.59 -30.31
CA PHE A 4 22.37 38.76 -29.85
C PHE A 4 23.15 39.45 -28.72
N THR A 5 23.96 40.45 -29.08
CA THR A 5 24.52 41.39 -28.11
C THR A 5 23.54 42.53 -27.91
N THR A 6 22.90 42.61 -26.74
CA THR A 6 22.12 43.80 -26.35
C THR A 6 22.30 44.10 -24.87
N ASN A 7 22.37 45.38 -24.51
CA ASN A 7 22.36 45.84 -23.12
C ASN A 7 20.91 45.88 -22.60
N GLY A 8 20.50 44.93 -21.74
CA GLY A 8 19.19 44.92 -21.06
C GLY A 8 18.60 43.52 -20.77
N ILE A 9 17.43 43.45 -20.11
CA ILE A 9 16.69 42.20 -19.83
C ILE A 9 16.22 41.58 -21.17
N GLN A 10 16.83 40.48 -21.58
CA GLN A 10 16.49 39.76 -22.81
C GLN A 10 15.36 38.74 -22.55
N ARG A 11 14.32 38.75 -23.38
CA ARG A 11 13.36 37.65 -23.51
C ARG A 11 13.40 37.16 -24.95
N MET A 12 13.92 35.95 -25.18
CA MET A 12 13.84 35.30 -26.48
C MET A 12 12.43 34.71 -26.64
N ARG A 13 11.61 35.30 -27.52
CA ARG A 13 10.30 34.76 -27.88
C ARG A 13 10.41 34.09 -29.24
N ILE A 14 10.25 32.78 -29.28
CA ILE A 14 10.22 32.00 -30.52
C ILE A 14 8.76 31.88 -30.94
N LEU A 15 8.42 32.44 -32.10
CA LEU A 15 7.05 32.51 -32.61
C LEU A 15 6.72 31.39 -33.61
N ALA A 16 7.68 30.49 -33.87
CA ALA A 16 7.49 29.33 -34.73
C ALA A 16 6.96 28.14 -33.91
N SER A 17 6.10 27.32 -34.51
CA SER A 17 5.70 26.04 -33.94
C SER A 17 6.90 25.09 -33.92
N GLY A 18 7.46 24.86 -32.74
CA GLY A 18 8.59 23.96 -32.51
C GLY A 18 9.90 24.70 -32.26
N LEU A 19 10.44 24.55 -31.05
CA LEU A 19 11.78 24.93 -30.69
C LEU A 19 12.67 23.68 -30.72
N PHE A 20 13.65 23.64 -31.62
CA PHE A 20 14.68 22.61 -31.64
C PHE A 20 15.97 23.18 -31.03
N VAL A 21 16.34 22.71 -29.83
CA VAL A 21 17.62 23.06 -29.21
C VAL A 21 18.57 21.87 -29.39
N SER A 22 19.63 22.07 -30.16
CA SER A 22 20.63 21.03 -30.45
C SER A 22 21.78 20.96 -29.44
N VAL A 23 21.61 21.59 -28.28
CA VAL A 23 22.59 21.66 -27.17
C VAL A 23 21.85 21.58 -25.83
N ASN A 24 22.60 21.49 -24.72
CA ASN A 24 22.04 21.47 -23.37
C ASN A 24 21.21 22.74 -23.12
N LEU A 25 19.97 22.55 -22.63
CA LEU A 25 19.10 23.62 -22.17
C LEU A 25 19.27 23.74 -20.65
N ASP A 26 19.98 24.77 -20.20
CA ASP A 26 20.06 25.14 -18.78
C ASP A 26 18.88 26.05 -18.43
N LEU A 27 17.89 25.51 -17.73
CA LEU A 27 16.76 26.27 -17.21
C LEU A 27 17.17 26.77 -15.82
N GLY A 28 17.69 28.00 -15.75
CA GLY A 28 18.10 28.60 -14.48
C GLY A 28 17.00 28.56 -13.40
N ALA A 29 17.39 28.71 -12.12
CA ALA A 29 16.51 28.57 -10.97
C ALA A 29 15.21 29.41 -11.09
N GLY A 30 14.06 28.77 -10.83
CA GLY A 30 12.74 29.41 -10.85
C GLY A 30 11.98 29.36 -12.18
N ASN A 31 12.50 28.67 -13.21
CA ASN A 31 11.76 28.44 -14.45
C ASN A 31 10.88 27.18 -14.36
N ASN A 32 9.56 27.34 -14.53
CA ASN A 32 8.61 26.25 -14.65
C ASN A 32 8.53 25.74 -16.10
N LEU A 33 8.76 24.45 -16.33
CA LEU A 33 8.52 23.82 -17.63
C LEU A 33 7.02 23.48 -17.75
N THR A 34 6.19 24.50 -17.99
CA THR A 34 4.75 24.33 -18.18
C THR A 34 4.47 23.89 -19.63
N ASN A 35 4.54 22.60 -19.90
CA ASN A 35 4.00 22.05 -21.15
C ASN A 35 2.52 21.72 -20.94
N ASN A 36 1.67 22.39 -21.69
CA ASN A 36 0.29 21.97 -21.84
C ASN A 36 0.32 20.67 -22.66
N THR A 37 0.00 19.56 -21.98
CA THR A 37 -0.13 18.20 -22.53
C THR A 37 1.19 17.42 -22.69
N GLU A 38 1.50 16.65 -21.64
CA GLU A 38 2.25 15.38 -21.62
C GLU A 38 3.81 15.42 -21.61
N LYS A 39 4.35 15.10 -20.42
CA LYS A 39 5.72 14.60 -20.11
C LYS A 39 6.86 15.62 -20.00
N ILE A 40 7.35 15.79 -18.76
CA ILE A 40 8.67 16.34 -18.44
C ILE A 40 9.65 15.16 -18.39
N THR A 41 10.67 15.15 -19.26
CA THR A 41 11.75 14.15 -19.21
C THR A 41 12.98 14.81 -18.59
N LEU A 42 13.39 14.36 -17.40
CA LEU A 42 14.61 14.80 -16.71
C LEU A 42 15.66 13.70 -16.86
N GLY A 43 16.79 13.99 -17.52
CA GLY A 43 17.96 13.12 -17.54
C GLY A 43 18.52 12.84 -18.93
N ALA A 44 19.74 13.29 -19.17
CA ALA A 44 20.64 12.72 -20.17
C ALA A 44 21.70 11.93 -19.40
N ASP A 45 21.44 10.64 -19.15
CA ASP A 45 22.50 9.68 -18.92
C ASP A 45 22.03 8.29 -19.37
N ALA A 46 22.95 7.52 -19.94
CA ALA A 46 22.66 6.27 -20.63
C ALA A 46 22.29 5.15 -19.65
N VAL A 47 21.00 4.93 -19.40
CA VAL A 47 20.52 3.75 -18.68
C VAL A 47 20.15 2.66 -19.69
N THR A 48 21.09 1.77 -19.94
CA THR A 48 20.84 0.51 -20.66
C THR A 48 19.93 -0.38 -19.81
N GLY A 49 18.66 -0.53 -20.21
CA GLY A 49 17.76 -1.56 -19.64
C GLY A 49 16.37 -1.11 -19.21
N HIS A 50 16.13 0.20 -19.06
CA HIS A 50 14.83 0.72 -18.64
C HIS A 50 14.38 1.83 -19.60
N SER A 51 13.68 1.45 -20.67
CA SER A 51 12.97 2.41 -21.51
C SER A 51 11.87 3.05 -20.69
N MET A 52 11.83 4.37 -20.59
CA MET A 52 10.64 5.05 -20.05
C MET A 52 9.45 4.71 -20.94
N GLY A 53 8.49 3.96 -20.43
CA GLY A 53 7.22 3.74 -21.09
C GLY A 53 6.44 5.05 -21.25
N ALA A 54 5.26 4.95 -21.86
CA ALA A 54 4.26 5.99 -21.71
C ALA A 54 3.94 6.12 -20.20
N ASN A 55 3.98 7.35 -19.67
CA ASN A 55 3.67 7.71 -18.27
C ASN A 55 4.72 7.40 -17.19
N ASP A 56 5.92 6.93 -17.54
CA ASP A 56 6.96 6.66 -16.54
C ASP A 56 7.84 7.89 -16.23
N THR A 57 8.28 7.99 -14.97
CA THR A 57 9.39 8.85 -14.52
C THR A 57 10.52 7.95 -14.05
N HIS A 58 11.72 8.06 -14.64
CA HIS A 58 12.90 7.28 -14.24
C HIS A 58 13.94 8.21 -13.60
N VAL A 59 14.40 7.86 -12.39
CA VAL A 59 15.42 8.60 -11.63
C VAL A 59 16.53 7.62 -11.27
N THR A 60 17.76 7.90 -11.72
CA THR A 60 18.94 7.03 -11.48
C THR A 60 19.66 7.33 -10.16
N GLY A 61 19.29 8.43 -9.50
CA GLY A 61 19.85 8.89 -8.23
C GLY A 61 18.79 9.01 -7.14
N ALA A 62 19.05 9.88 -6.16
CA ALA A 62 18.07 10.18 -5.11
C ALA A 62 16.89 10.98 -5.67
N LEU A 63 15.67 10.58 -5.31
CA LEU A 63 14.47 11.40 -5.46
C LEU A 63 14.22 12.11 -4.14
N GLU A 64 14.34 13.44 -4.12
CA GLU A 64 13.97 14.28 -2.98
C GLU A 64 12.67 15.02 -3.31
N VAL A 65 11.71 14.96 -2.38
CA VAL A 65 10.43 15.67 -2.47
C VAL A 65 10.24 16.43 -1.17
N ASP A 66 10.29 17.76 -1.23
CA ASP A 66 10.13 18.64 -0.06
C ASP A 66 8.73 18.54 0.58
N GLY A 67 7.76 17.99 -0.16
CA GLY A 67 6.36 17.85 0.23
C GLY A 67 5.85 16.41 0.18
N THR A 68 4.57 16.25 -0.18
CA THR A 68 3.92 14.95 -0.27
C THR A 68 4.08 14.34 -1.67
N THR A 69 4.21 13.01 -1.70
CA THR A 69 4.05 12.23 -2.92
C THR A 69 2.73 11.47 -2.81
N TYR A 70 1.85 11.59 -3.81
CA TYR A 70 0.60 10.84 -3.90
C TYR A 70 0.75 9.77 -4.98
N LEU A 71 0.49 8.51 -4.63
CA LEU A 71 0.50 7.35 -5.53
C LEU A 71 -0.90 6.74 -5.43
N ASP A 72 -1.63 6.67 -6.54
CA ASP A 72 -3.03 6.22 -6.61
C ASP A 72 -3.18 4.70 -6.81
N GLY A 73 -2.06 4.00 -6.94
CA GLY A 73 -1.97 2.55 -7.06
C GLY A 73 -0.85 1.96 -6.20
N TYR A 74 -0.19 0.93 -6.71
CA TYR A 74 0.87 0.24 -5.99
C TYR A 74 2.18 1.03 -5.98
N THR A 75 2.89 0.93 -4.86
CA THR A 75 4.32 1.26 -4.76
C THR A 75 5.08 -0.04 -4.62
N ILE A 76 5.95 -0.37 -5.58
CA ILE A 76 6.83 -1.54 -5.50
C ILE A 76 8.22 -1.06 -5.11
N VAL A 77 8.78 -1.63 -4.05
CA VAL A 77 10.15 -1.38 -3.60
C VAL A 77 10.89 -2.72 -3.65
N ASP A 78 11.78 -2.89 -4.62
CA ASP A 78 12.48 -4.17 -4.85
C ASP A 78 13.49 -4.53 -3.76
N ASN A 79 13.91 -3.54 -2.98
CA ASN A 79 14.88 -3.70 -1.90
C ASN A 79 14.26 -3.19 -0.57
N ASN A 80 15.06 -2.56 0.29
CA ASN A 80 14.58 -2.12 1.60
C ASN A 80 13.81 -0.80 1.51
N LEU A 81 12.65 -0.74 2.18
CA LEU A 81 11.98 0.50 2.54
C LEU A 81 12.37 0.89 3.97
N ALA A 82 13.02 2.05 4.13
CA ALA A 82 13.33 2.61 5.44
C ALA A 82 12.40 3.80 5.72
N VAL A 83 11.68 3.76 6.86
CA VAL A 83 10.76 4.81 7.28
C VAL A 83 11.17 5.32 8.65
N THR A 84 11.53 6.61 8.73
CA THR A 84 11.89 7.24 10.02
C THR A 84 10.67 7.45 10.92
N GLY A 85 9.49 7.67 10.31
CA GLY A 85 8.21 7.83 10.99
C GLY A 85 7.44 6.52 11.14
N GLN A 86 6.16 6.53 10.73
CA GLN A 86 5.27 5.39 10.84
C GLN A 86 4.79 4.95 9.45
N LEU A 87 4.59 3.66 9.28
CA LEU A 87 3.75 3.09 8.24
C LEU A 87 2.34 2.96 8.81
N ILE A 88 1.37 3.68 8.23
CA ILE A 88 -0.02 3.69 8.67
C ILE A 88 -0.86 3.07 7.56
N GLY A 89 -1.54 1.96 7.85
CA GLY A 89 -2.50 1.34 6.95
C GLY A 89 -3.85 2.06 6.98
N ALA A 90 -4.76 1.65 6.10
CA ALA A 90 -6.16 2.04 6.20
C ALA A 90 -6.73 1.66 7.58
N SER A 91 -7.70 2.45 8.07
CA SER A 91 -8.45 2.08 9.27
C SER A 91 -9.05 0.67 9.08
N PRO A 92 -8.93 -0.22 10.07
CA PRO A 92 -9.46 -1.57 9.94
C PRO A 92 -10.95 -1.56 9.59
N GLU A 93 -11.33 -2.34 8.59
CA GLU A 93 -12.73 -2.58 8.28
C GLU A 93 -13.37 -3.44 9.38
N THR A 94 -14.57 -3.07 9.84
CA THR A 94 -15.37 -3.91 10.74
C THR A 94 -16.33 -4.76 9.92
N LEU A 95 -16.18 -6.07 10.06
CA LEU A 95 -17.01 -7.09 9.44
C LEU A 95 -17.89 -7.72 10.52
N THR A 96 -19.21 -7.68 10.30
CA THR A 96 -20.21 -8.21 11.24
C THR A 96 -21.05 -9.29 10.54
N PRO A 97 -20.62 -10.56 10.55
CA PRO A 97 -21.35 -11.62 9.86
C PRO A 97 -22.74 -11.82 10.45
N SER A 98 -23.77 -11.83 9.59
CA SER A 98 -25.15 -12.18 9.98
C SER A 98 -25.45 -13.69 9.92
N GLY A 99 -24.48 -14.48 9.47
CA GLY A 99 -24.56 -15.93 9.28
C GLY A 99 -23.41 -16.65 9.96
N THR A 100 -23.08 -17.84 9.45
CA THR A 100 -21.99 -18.70 9.94
C THR A 100 -20.77 -18.67 9.00
N THR A 101 -20.65 -17.66 8.14
CA THR A 101 -19.52 -17.50 7.22
C THR A 101 -19.16 -16.04 7.07
N GLN A 102 -17.86 -15.73 7.08
CA GLN A 102 -17.33 -14.40 6.81
C GLN A 102 -16.09 -14.48 5.93
N THR A 103 -16.05 -13.70 4.86
CA THR A 103 -14.83 -13.50 4.07
C THR A 103 -14.02 -12.35 4.67
N LEU A 104 -12.73 -12.58 4.90
CA LEU A 104 -11.73 -11.58 5.25
C LEU A 104 -10.87 -11.34 4.00
N ASP A 105 -11.11 -10.20 3.34
CA ASP A 105 -10.43 -9.83 2.10
C ASP A 105 -9.27 -8.88 2.42
N PHE A 106 -8.04 -9.37 2.29
CA PHE A 106 -6.86 -8.62 2.70
C PHE A 106 -6.49 -7.45 1.77
N ASP A 107 -7.14 -7.30 0.62
CA ASP A 107 -7.04 -6.07 -0.20
C ASP A 107 -7.70 -4.87 0.52
N ASN A 108 -8.65 -5.11 1.41
CA ASN A 108 -9.28 -4.05 2.22
C ASN A 108 -8.40 -3.61 3.41
N GLY A 109 -7.27 -4.29 3.62
CA GLY A 109 -6.28 -3.92 4.62
C GLY A 109 -5.74 -5.12 5.39
N ASN A 110 -4.49 -4.99 5.84
CA ASN A 110 -3.81 -6.03 6.61
C ASN A 110 -4.36 -6.20 8.03
N ALA A 111 -5.10 -5.21 8.54
CA ALA A 111 -5.75 -5.25 9.84
C ALA A 111 -7.27 -5.15 9.65
N GLN A 112 -8.03 -6.08 10.23
CA GLN A 112 -9.48 -6.11 10.13
C GLN A 112 -10.11 -6.45 11.49
N ILE A 113 -11.36 -6.05 11.67
CA ILE A 113 -12.15 -6.35 12.87
C ILE A 113 -13.25 -7.33 12.46
N LEU A 114 -13.32 -8.47 13.15
CA LEU A 114 -14.41 -9.43 13.05
C LEU A 114 -15.27 -9.31 14.31
N ASP A 115 -16.45 -8.74 14.16
CA ASP A 115 -17.42 -8.54 15.23
C ASP A 115 -18.51 -9.61 15.17
N LEU A 116 -18.55 -10.50 16.16
CA LEU A 116 -19.45 -11.66 16.17
C LEU A 116 -20.87 -11.33 16.64
N GLU A 117 -21.18 -10.07 16.95
CA GLU A 117 -22.47 -9.65 17.51
C GLU A 117 -23.70 -10.08 16.70
N ALA A 118 -23.59 -10.16 15.36
CA ALA A 118 -24.71 -10.58 14.51
C ALA A 118 -24.63 -12.06 14.07
N ALA A 119 -23.61 -12.80 14.52
CA ALA A 119 -23.41 -14.17 14.11
C ALA A 119 -24.54 -15.06 14.64
N SER A 120 -25.02 -15.98 13.82
CA SER A 120 -26.08 -16.93 14.21
C SER A 120 -25.53 -18.26 14.77
N GLY A 121 -24.20 -18.35 14.93
CA GLY A 121 -23.47 -19.51 15.43
C GLY A 121 -21.97 -19.39 15.11
N ASP A 122 -21.25 -20.50 15.27
CA ASP A 122 -19.82 -20.58 14.93
C ASP A 122 -19.55 -20.09 13.49
N VAL A 123 -18.55 -19.22 13.34
CA VAL A 123 -18.26 -18.55 12.08
C VAL A 123 -17.10 -19.23 11.38
N THR A 124 -17.36 -19.72 10.16
CA THR A 124 -16.31 -20.15 9.23
C THR A 124 -15.72 -18.93 8.54
N VAL A 125 -14.43 -18.69 8.76
CA VAL A 125 -13.74 -17.59 8.07
C VAL A 125 -13.14 -18.08 6.76
N VAL A 126 -13.22 -17.25 5.73
CA VAL A 126 -12.61 -17.47 4.42
C VAL A 126 -11.61 -16.36 4.18
N PHE A 127 -10.37 -16.70 3.83
CA PHE A 127 -9.34 -15.72 3.52
C PHE A 127 -9.27 -15.48 2.01
N ALA A 128 -9.26 -14.22 1.60
CA ALA A 128 -9.12 -13.80 0.20
C ALA A 128 -7.98 -12.79 0.04
N ASN A 129 -7.38 -12.77 -1.16
CA ASN A 129 -6.35 -11.80 -1.58
C ASN A 129 -5.15 -11.69 -0.61
N ALA A 130 -4.74 -12.80 0.00
CA ALA A 130 -3.49 -12.84 0.75
C ALA A 130 -2.28 -12.91 -0.18
N HIS A 131 -1.22 -12.20 0.18
CA HIS A 131 0.05 -12.15 -0.55
C HIS A 131 1.16 -12.79 0.26
N GLY A 132 1.96 -13.66 -0.37
CA GLY A 132 3.08 -14.33 0.29
C GLY A 132 4.08 -13.33 0.89
N GLY A 133 4.53 -13.60 2.11
CA GLY A 133 5.29 -12.66 2.94
C GLY A 133 4.43 -11.66 3.73
N GLY A 134 3.12 -11.69 3.55
CA GLY A 134 2.16 -10.81 4.23
C GLY A 134 1.98 -11.15 5.71
N SER A 135 1.82 -10.10 6.52
CA SER A 135 1.44 -10.18 7.93
C SER A 135 0.08 -9.54 8.11
N TYR A 136 -0.82 -10.28 8.75
CA TYR A 136 -2.22 -9.88 8.94
C TYR A 136 -2.61 -9.91 10.41
N ILE A 137 -3.50 -9.00 10.80
CA ILE A 137 -4.04 -8.88 12.15
C ILE A 137 -5.55 -8.92 12.07
N ILE A 138 -6.18 -9.77 12.87
CA ILE A 138 -7.63 -9.81 13.01
C ILE A 138 -7.95 -9.56 14.48
N LYS A 139 -8.68 -8.48 14.75
CA LYS A 139 -9.31 -8.25 16.06
C LYS A 139 -10.66 -8.95 16.05
N ILE A 140 -10.85 -9.91 16.94
CA ILE A 140 -12.13 -10.58 17.12
C ILE A 140 -12.82 -9.94 18.32
N ILE A 141 -14.10 -9.61 18.18
CA ILE A 141 -14.97 -9.15 19.27
C ILE A 141 -16.06 -10.19 19.42
N GLN A 142 -16.17 -10.77 20.61
CA GLN A 142 -17.20 -11.77 20.91
C GLN A 142 -18.58 -11.11 21.03
N ASP A 143 -19.62 -11.88 20.72
CA ASP A 143 -21.02 -11.52 20.91
C ASP A 143 -21.31 -11.12 22.38
N SER A 144 -22.17 -10.12 22.56
CA SER A 144 -22.52 -9.53 23.84
C SER A 144 -23.53 -10.34 24.68
N ALA A 145 -24.16 -11.36 24.10
CA ALA A 145 -25.23 -12.16 24.68
C ALA A 145 -25.01 -13.68 24.53
N SER A 146 -24.30 -14.12 23.50
CA SER A 146 -23.96 -15.52 23.26
C SER A 146 -22.46 -15.70 22.96
N SER A 147 -22.02 -16.94 22.77
CA SER A 147 -20.61 -17.24 22.52
C SER A 147 -20.48 -18.07 21.26
N HIS A 148 -19.66 -17.62 20.33
CA HIS A 148 -19.35 -18.32 19.09
C HIS A 148 -17.87 -18.69 19.05
N ASN A 149 -17.54 -19.70 18.26
CA ASN A 149 -16.16 -20.04 17.93
C ASN A 149 -15.85 -19.76 16.46
N ILE A 150 -14.56 -19.72 16.12
CA ILE A 150 -14.10 -19.56 14.74
C ILE A 150 -13.69 -20.91 14.15
N ILE A 151 -14.15 -21.19 12.94
CA ILE A 151 -13.72 -22.31 12.11
C ILE A 151 -12.72 -21.76 11.09
N TRP A 152 -11.44 -22.07 11.29
CA TRP A 152 -10.35 -21.60 10.46
C TRP A 152 -10.18 -22.44 9.17
N PRO A 153 -9.73 -21.84 8.05
CA PRO A 153 -9.35 -22.58 6.86
C PRO A 153 -8.29 -23.64 7.16
N ALA A 154 -8.29 -24.76 6.44
CA ALA A 154 -7.30 -25.83 6.61
C ALA A 154 -5.85 -25.38 6.31
N THR A 155 -5.67 -24.25 5.61
CA THR A 155 -4.37 -23.60 5.37
C THR A 155 -3.83 -22.87 6.59
N VAL A 156 -4.62 -22.71 7.65
CA VAL A 156 -4.19 -22.10 8.91
C VAL A 156 -3.53 -23.15 9.79
N LEU A 157 -2.25 -22.94 10.06
CA LEU A 157 -1.45 -23.75 10.96
C LEU A 157 -1.43 -23.11 12.34
N HIS A 158 -1.68 -23.93 13.35
CA HIS A 158 -1.71 -23.52 14.74
C HIS A 158 -0.48 -24.04 15.51
N PRO A 159 -0.02 -23.32 16.55
CA PRO A 159 1.07 -23.79 17.39
C PRO A 159 0.76 -25.17 17.97
N GLY A 160 1.65 -26.13 17.73
CA GLY A 160 1.46 -27.53 18.17
C GLY A 160 0.33 -28.29 17.48
N GLY A 161 -0.27 -27.75 16.41
CA GLY A 161 -1.38 -28.37 15.68
C GLY A 161 -2.72 -28.35 16.42
N VAL A 162 -2.85 -27.54 17.48
CA VAL A 162 -4.08 -27.42 18.27
C VAL A 162 -4.82 -26.17 17.86
N VAL A 163 -6.06 -26.33 17.39
CA VAL A 163 -6.93 -25.20 17.07
C VAL A 163 -7.26 -24.43 18.35
N PRO A 164 -6.97 -23.12 18.43
CA PRO A 164 -7.31 -22.31 19.59
C PRO A 164 -8.82 -22.10 19.66
N VAL A 165 -9.35 -22.08 20.90
CA VAL A 165 -10.72 -21.68 21.19
C VAL A 165 -10.68 -20.22 21.60
N ILE A 166 -11.45 -19.35 20.94
CA ILE A 166 -11.51 -17.92 21.25
C ILE A 166 -12.20 -17.66 22.60
N SER A 167 -12.07 -16.45 23.14
CA SER A 167 -12.64 -16.11 24.44
C SER A 167 -14.18 -16.09 24.37
N ALA A 168 -14.83 -16.76 25.33
CA ALA A 168 -16.28 -16.90 25.36
C ALA A 168 -17.01 -15.82 26.19
N GLY A 169 -16.26 -14.92 26.85
CA GLY A 169 -16.84 -13.83 27.61
C GLY A 169 -17.55 -12.82 26.71
N ASN A 170 -18.65 -12.24 27.20
CA ASN A 170 -19.41 -11.26 26.43
C ASN A 170 -18.53 -10.06 26.07
N ASN A 171 -18.50 -9.68 24.79
CA ASN A 171 -17.61 -8.63 24.26
C ASN A 171 -16.12 -8.88 24.50
N ALA A 172 -15.70 -10.11 24.82
CA ALA A 172 -14.29 -10.44 24.96
C ALA A 172 -13.55 -10.14 23.65
N VAL A 173 -12.34 -9.62 23.77
CA VAL A 173 -11.52 -9.24 22.64
C VAL A 173 -10.34 -10.18 22.53
N ASP A 174 -10.17 -10.78 21.35
CA ASP A 174 -9.00 -11.58 21.00
C ASP A 174 -8.27 -10.94 19.81
N ILE A 175 -6.94 -11.07 19.78
CA ILE A 175 -6.11 -10.60 18.68
C ILE A 175 -5.41 -11.78 18.03
N VAL A 176 -5.71 -12.00 16.76
CA VAL A 176 -5.07 -13.02 15.93
C VAL A 176 -4.02 -12.35 15.05
N THR A 177 -2.81 -12.91 15.02
CA THR A 177 -1.76 -12.53 14.09
C THR A 177 -1.49 -13.71 13.15
N LEU A 178 -1.38 -13.42 11.86
CA LEU A 178 -1.13 -14.41 10.82
C LEU A 178 0.09 -13.96 10.00
N PHE A 179 0.99 -14.89 9.71
CA PHE A 179 1.99 -14.73 8.67
C PHE A 179 1.67 -15.70 7.53
N TYR A 180 1.60 -15.20 6.29
CA TYR A 180 1.32 -16.03 5.12
C TYR A 180 2.59 -16.27 4.31
N ASP A 181 2.98 -17.53 4.10
CA ASP A 181 4.17 -17.90 3.31
C ASP A 181 3.90 -18.04 1.80
N GLY A 182 2.66 -17.77 1.37
CA GLY A 182 2.19 -18.03 0.00
C GLY A 182 1.46 -19.38 -0.18
N THR A 183 1.39 -20.21 0.87
CA THR A 183 0.63 -21.46 0.90
C THR A 183 -0.16 -21.62 2.19
N ASN A 184 0.47 -21.44 3.34
CA ASN A 184 -0.10 -21.61 4.68
C ASN A 184 -0.03 -20.32 5.49
N PHE A 185 -0.99 -20.16 6.41
CA PHE A 185 -1.00 -19.11 7.41
C PHE A 185 -0.49 -19.65 8.73
N PHE A 186 0.55 -19.05 9.29
CA PHE A 186 1.06 -19.38 10.62
C PHE A 186 0.40 -18.45 11.63
N MET A 187 -0.46 -19.01 12.48
CA MET A 187 -1.26 -18.25 13.43
C MET A 187 -0.59 -18.15 14.80
N ASN A 188 -0.75 -16.99 15.43
CA ASN A 188 -0.72 -16.84 16.89
C ASN A 188 -1.99 -16.09 17.35
N ILE A 189 -2.44 -16.35 18.59
CA ILE A 189 -3.56 -15.64 19.19
C ILE A 189 -3.20 -15.16 20.60
N GLY A 190 -3.48 -13.89 20.88
CA GLY A 190 -3.59 -13.35 22.24
C GLY A 190 -5.06 -13.25 22.60
N GLN A 191 -5.42 -13.60 23.83
CA GLN A 191 -6.82 -13.76 24.23
C GLN A 191 -7.21 -12.89 25.42
N ASP A 192 -8.50 -12.58 25.50
CA ASP A 192 -9.16 -11.92 26.64
C ASP A 192 -8.54 -10.56 27.02
N PHE A 193 -8.36 -9.70 26.02
CA PHE A 193 -7.86 -8.34 26.23
C PHE A 193 -8.93 -7.43 26.85
N SER A 194 -8.55 -6.70 27.90
CA SER A 194 -9.39 -5.75 28.66
C SER A 194 -9.18 -4.29 28.27
#